data_AF-A0A8J6ZVQ6-F1
#
_entry.id   AF-A0A8J6ZVQ6-F1
#
_cell.length_a   1.000
_cell.length_b   1.000
_cell.length_c   1.000
_cell.angle_alpha   90.00
_cell.angle_beta   90.00
_cell.angle_gamma   90.00
#
_symmetry.space_group_name_H-M   'P 1'
#
loop_
_entity.id
_entity.type
_entity.pdbx_description
1 polymer ?
#
loop_
_entity_poly.entity_id
_entity_poly.type
_entity_poly.pdbx_seq_one_letter_code
_entity_poly.pdbx_strand_id
1 'polypeptide(L)'
;MDINQQKEQFSNAYLQAITSVAGYSLYKPAVDDDSVDWGIAATGIMGRIRAPRLELQLKSTSRDVLNDNAIRYPLKLKNYNDLRMVDFAVPRILIVVLLPDNLGEWVQQSEQELCMRYCSYWLSLRFMPETQNISTVTVTIPRNNQFTVASLESIMQGIGQGVQP
;
A
#
# COMPACT_ATOMS: atom_id res chain seq x y z
N MET A 1 12.46 13.47 15.50
CA MET A 1 11.75 12.28 14.99
C MET A 1 12.81 11.26 14.60
N ASP A 2 12.76 10.03 15.12
CA ASP A 2 13.73 9.01 14.69
C ASP A 2 13.52 8.62 13.22
N ILE A 3 14.49 7.94 12.61
CA ILE A 3 14.45 7.65 11.18
C ILE A 3 13.27 6.76 10.78
N ASN A 4 12.82 5.84 11.64
CA ASN A 4 11.68 4.96 11.33
C ASN A 4 10.38 5.74 11.34
N GLN A 5 10.20 6.63 12.32
CA GLN A 5 9.06 7.58 12.32
C GLN A 5 9.07 8.48 11.07
N GLN A 6 10.25 8.96 10.63
CA GLN A 6 10.34 9.73 9.38
C GLN A 6 9.94 8.90 8.15
N LYS A 7 10.37 7.63 8.06
CA LYS A 7 9.97 6.70 6.98
C LYS A 7 8.46 6.52 6.94
N GLU A 8 7.84 6.37 8.11
CA GLU A 8 6.38 6.25 8.25
C GLU A 8 5.68 7.51 7.74
N GLN A 9 6.08 8.70 8.23
CA GLN A 9 5.45 9.95 7.81
C GLN A 9 5.64 10.26 6.33
N PHE A 10 6.82 9.98 5.77
CA PHE A 10 7.05 10.11 4.34
C PHE A 10 6.13 9.19 3.53
N SER A 11 5.93 7.95 3.99
CA SER A 11 5.06 6.98 3.33
C SER A 11 3.60 7.42 3.38
N ASN A 12 3.15 7.98 4.51
CA ASN A 12 1.83 8.57 4.64
C ASN A 12 1.63 9.73 3.65
N ALA A 13 2.62 10.63 3.54
CA ALA A 13 2.57 11.73 2.58
C ALA A 13 2.54 11.25 1.12
N TYR A 14 3.32 10.22 0.78
CA TYR A 14 3.34 9.61 -0.53
C TYR A 14 1.97 9.03 -0.89
N LEU A 15 1.38 8.26 0.02
CA LEU A 15 0.05 7.68 -0.14
C LEU A 15 -1.02 8.76 -0.29
N GLN A 16 -0.97 9.82 0.51
CA GLN A 16 -1.87 10.96 0.42
C GLN A 16 -1.79 11.63 -0.96
N ALA A 17 -0.57 11.87 -1.48
CA ALA A 17 -0.37 12.48 -2.78
C ALA A 17 -1.01 11.65 -3.90
N ILE A 18 -0.70 10.36 -3.98
CA ILE A 18 -1.25 9.45 -4.99
C ILE A 18 -2.77 9.36 -4.89
N THR A 19 -3.30 9.19 -3.68
CA THR A 19 -4.75 9.06 -3.45
C THR A 19 -5.52 10.33 -3.82
N SER A 20 -4.95 11.49 -3.50
CA SER A 20 -5.57 12.79 -3.81
C SER A 20 -5.60 13.05 -5.31
N VAL A 21 -4.51 12.73 -6.02
CA VAL A 21 -4.44 12.87 -7.49
C VAL A 21 -5.42 11.92 -8.18
N ALA A 22 -5.60 10.70 -7.64
CA ALA A 22 -6.61 9.74 -8.13
C ALA A 22 -8.07 10.16 -7.83
N GLY A 23 -8.28 11.27 -7.11
CA GLY A 23 -9.62 11.78 -6.80
C GLY A 23 -10.38 11.00 -5.72
N TYR A 24 -9.66 10.27 -4.85
CA TYR A 24 -10.26 9.50 -3.76
C TYR A 24 -10.01 10.12 -2.39
N SER A 25 -10.87 9.79 -1.43
CA SER A 25 -10.68 10.17 -0.03
C SER A 25 -9.80 9.17 0.70
N LEU A 26 -8.85 9.67 1.50
CA LEU A 26 -8.01 8.85 2.40
C LEU A 26 -8.49 9.04 3.84
N TYR A 27 -8.65 7.95 4.60
CA TYR A 27 -9.06 7.98 6.00
C TYR A 27 -8.20 7.04 6.85
N LYS A 28 -7.99 7.41 8.12
CA LYS A 28 -7.25 6.60 9.09
C LYS A 28 -8.23 5.97 10.09
N PRO A 29 -8.24 4.63 10.28
CA PRO A 29 -9.00 4.01 11.35
C PRO A 29 -8.56 4.55 12.72
N ALA A 30 -9.51 4.71 13.64
CA ALA A 30 -9.21 5.18 14.99
C ALA A 30 -8.52 4.11 15.87
N VAL A 31 -8.71 2.83 15.52
CA VAL A 31 -8.15 1.67 16.21
C VAL A 31 -7.51 0.76 15.16
N ASP A 32 -6.26 0.36 15.39
CA ASP A 32 -5.48 -0.53 14.51
C ASP A 32 -5.46 -1.97 15.05
N ASP A 33 -6.64 -2.59 15.16
CA ASP A 33 -6.73 -3.99 15.59
C ASP A 33 -6.45 -4.96 14.43
N ASP A 34 -6.81 -4.53 13.23
CA ASP A 34 -6.98 -5.35 12.02
C ASP A 34 -5.84 -5.23 11.00
N SER A 35 -4.69 -4.68 11.40
CA SER A 35 -3.55 -4.44 10.50
C SER A 35 -3.91 -3.48 9.35
N VAL A 36 -4.73 -2.45 9.65
CA VAL A 36 -5.18 -1.45 8.68
C VAL A 36 -4.65 -0.08 9.07
N ASP A 37 -3.64 0.38 8.34
CA ASP A 37 -3.06 1.71 8.57
C ASP A 37 -3.94 2.81 7.95
N TRP A 38 -4.55 2.54 6.79
CA TRP A 38 -5.35 3.50 6.03
C TRP A 38 -6.49 2.82 5.26
N GLY A 39 -7.51 3.60 4.93
CA GLY A 39 -8.51 3.23 3.93
C GLY A 39 -8.68 4.33 2.88
N ILE A 40 -9.01 3.90 1.67
CA ILE A 40 -9.29 4.72 0.49
C ILE A 40 -10.76 4.52 0.13
N ALA A 41 -11.47 5.61 -0.14
CA ALA A 41 -12.88 5.59 -0.51
C ALA A 41 -13.14 6.42 -1.77
N ALA A 42 -13.85 5.82 -2.73
CA ALA A 42 -14.48 6.57 -3.80
C ALA A 42 -15.84 7.11 -3.36
N THR A 43 -16.31 8.14 -4.07
CA THR A 43 -17.65 8.70 -3.89
C THR A 43 -18.58 8.26 -5.03
N GLY A 44 -19.89 8.37 -4.81
CA GLY A 44 -20.88 8.07 -5.86
C GLY A 44 -21.02 6.58 -6.19
N ILE A 45 -21.57 6.29 -7.36
CA ILE A 45 -21.64 4.92 -7.89
C ILE A 45 -20.45 4.73 -8.82
N MET A 46 -19.74 3.61 -8.67
CA MET A 46 -18.74 3.19 -9.64
C MET A 46 -19.04 1.76 -10.05
N GLY A 47 -19.41 1.57 -11.32
CA GLY A 47 -19.91 0.28 -11.80
C GLY A 47 -21.21 -0.13 -11.11
N ARG A 48 -21.17 -1.20 -10.33
CA ARG A 48 -22.31 -1.79 -9.61
C ARG A 48 -22.32 -1.46 -8.12
N ILE A 49 -21.17 -1.05 -7.57
CA ILE A 49 -20.99 -0.75 -6.15
C ILE A 49 -21.03 0.75 -5.91
N ARG A 50 -21.78 1.17 -4.89
CA ARG A 50 -21.78 2.55 -4.40
C ARG A 50 -20.65 2.73 -3.40
N ALA A 51 -19.88 3.80 -3.56
CA ALA A 51 -18.76 4.20 -2.72
C ALA A 51 -17.80 3.03 -2.41
N PRO A 52 -17.20 2.39 -3.44
CA PRO A 52 -16.25 1.32 -3.22
C PRO A 52 -15.08 1.80 -2.34
N ARG A 53 -14.57 0.88 -1.54
CA ARG A 53 -13.51 1.12 -0.56
C ARG A 53 -12.41 0.09 -0.70
N LEU A 54 -11.21 0.50 -0.30
CA LEU A 54 -10.02 -0.32 -0.24
C LEU A 54 -9.31 0.00 1.07
N GLU A 55 -8.99 -1.02 1.85
CA GLU A 55 -8.17 -0.89 3.06
C GLU A 55 -6.75 -1.36 2.78
N LEU A 56 -5.78 -0.84 3.55
CA LEU A 56 -4.38 -1.18 3.32
C LEU A 56 -3.55 -1.17 4.59
N GLN A 57 -2.56 -2.08 4.61
CA GLN A 57 -1.39 -1.94 5.45
C GLN A 57 -0.31 -1.21 4.66
N LEU A 58 0.21 -0.12 5.21
CA LEU A 58 1.32 0.64 4.71
C LEU A 58 2.62 0.23 5.41
N LYS A 59 3.62 -0.11 4.61
CA LYS A 59 4.98 -0.38 5.07
C LYS A 59 5.95 0.41 4.22
N SER A 60 7.15 0.60 4.75
CA SER A 60 8.25 1.19 4.01
C SER A 60 9.57 0.54 4.35
N THR A 61 10.48 0.58 3.38
CA THR A 61 11.80 -0.03 3.50
C THR A 61 12.81 0.64 2.57
N SER A 62 14.08 0.47 2.88
CA SER A 62 15.18 0.80 1.96
C SER A 62 15.21 -0.15 0.75
N ARG A 63 16.00 0.23 -0.26
CA ARG A 63 16.10 -0.45 -1.56
C ARG A 63 16.59 -1.90 -1.49
N ASP A 64 17.26 -2.33 -0.43
CA ASP A 64 17.89 -3.65 -0.30
C ASP A 64 16.96 -4.86 -0.52
N VAL A 65 15.65 -4.65 -0.54
CA VAL A 65 14.64 -5.69 -0.83
C VAL A 65 14.35 -5.89 -2.32
N LEU A 66 14.91 -5.07 -3.19
CA LEU A 66 14.65 -5.04 -4.63
C LEU A 66 15.60 -5.99 -5.35
N ASN A 67 15.03 -6.96 -6.08
CA ASN A 67 15.74 -7.79 -7.04
C ASN A 67 15.18 -7.54 -8.45
N ASP A 68 15.82 -8.11 -9.48
CA ASP A 68 15.55 -7.77 -10.89
C ASP A 68 14.07 -7.82 -11.26
N ASN A 69 13.31 -8.77 -10.68
CA ASN A 69 11.92 -9.04 -11.04
C ASN A 69 10.89 -8.78 -9.93
N ALA A 70 11.31 -8.58 -8.68
CA ALA A 70 10.39 -8.45 -7.54
C ALA A 70 10.90 -7.59 -6.38
N ILE A 71 10.02 -7.40 -5.39
CA ILE A 71 10.33 -6.84 -4.08
C ILE A 71 10.09 -7.97 -3.08
N ARG A 72 11.13 -8.37 -2.34
CA ARG A 72 11.04 -9.42 -1.31
C ARG A 72 10.96 -8.76 0.06
N TYR A 73 9.74 -8.62 0.57
CA TYR A 73 9.49 -7.90 1.81
C TYR A 73 9.22 -8.85 2.99
N PRO A 74 10.02 -8.80 4.07
CA PRO A 74 9.74 -9.55 5.29
C PRO A 74 8.56 -8.94 6.05
N LEU A 75 7.38 -9.58 5.97
CA LEU A 75 6.16 -9.15 6.64
C LEU A 75 5.97 -9.90 7.96
N LYS A 76 5.63 -9.19 9.03
CA LYS A 76 5.29 -9.81 10.33
C LYS A 76 4.15 -10.82 10.16
N LEU A 77 4.24 -11.95 10.86
CA LEU A 77 3.27 -13.04 10.76
C LEU A 77 1.84 -12.59 11.06
N LYS A 78 1.64 -11.72 12.06
CA LYS A 78 0.32 -11.13 12.37
C LYS A 78 -0.28 -10.46 11.11
N ASN A 79 0.44 -9.51 10.52
CA ASN A 79 -0.02 -8.77 9.35
C ASN A 79 -0.22 -9.68 8.13
N TYR A 80 0.63 -10.70 7.95
CA TYR A 80 0.43 -11.71 6.90
C TYR A 80 -0.89 -12.46 7.09
N ASN A 81 -1.16 -12.92 8.32
CA ASN A 81 -2.39 -13.65 8.65
C ASN A 81 -3.63 -12.77 8.54
N ASP A 82 -3.56 -11.51 8.95
CA ASP A 82 -4.66 -10.57 8.83
C ASP A 82 -4.97 -10.23 7.37
N LEU A 83 -3.95 -10.00 6.53
CA LEU A 83 -4.15 -9.59 5.13
C LEU A 83 -4.54 -10.75 4.19
N ARG A 84 -4.35 -12.01 4.58
CA ARG A 84 -4.72 -13.17 3.74
C ARG A 84 -6.17 -13.62 3.87
N MET A 85 -6.89 -13.16 4.90
CA MET A 85 -8.28 -13.54 5.13
C MET A 85 -9.17 -13.08 3.97
N VAL A 86 -10.28 -13.80 3.74
CA VAL A 86 -11.04 -13.75 2.47
C VAL A 86 -12.46 -13.22 2.64
N ASP A 87 -12.88 -13.05 3.88
CA ASP A 87 -14.23 -12.77 4.37
C ASP A 87 -14.46 -11.30 4.71
N PHE A 88 -13.49 -10.42 4.43
CA PHE A 88 -13.70 -8.98 4.54
C PHE A 88 -14.61 -8.44 3.44
N ALA A 89 -15.58 -7.61 3.85
CA ALA A 89 -16.43 -6.88 2.92
C ALA A 89 -15.64 -5.81 2.13
N VAL A 90 -14.65 -5.19 2.77
CA VAL A 90 -13.73 -4.23 2.15
C VAL A 90 -12.42 -4.97 1.85
N PRO A 91 -11.96 -5.04 0.59
CA PRO A 91 -10.71 -5.71 0.26
C PRO A 91 -9.52 -4.99 0.90
N ARG A 92 -8.49 -5.77 1.23
CA ARG A 92 -7.26 -5.31 1.89
C ARG A 92 -6.03 -5.63 1.05
N ILE A 93 -5.10 -4.69 0.96
CA ILE A 93 -3.81 -4.89 0.28
C ILE A 93 -2.63 -4.47 1.15
N LEU A 94 -1.46 -5.03 0.88
CA LEU A 94 -0.19 -4.52 1.37
C LEU A 94 0.33 -3.46 0.39
N ILE A 95 0.76 -2.31 0.89
CA ILE A 95 1.56 -1.33 0.14
C ILE A 95 2.93 -1.21 0.79
N VAL A 96 3.98 -1.33 -0.02
CA VAL A 96 5.38 -1.14 0.40
C VAL A 96 5.98 0.04 -0.36
N VAL A 97 6.28 1.12 0.34
CA VAL A 97 7.00 2.30 -0.19
C VAL A 97 8.50 2.03 -0.11
N LEU A 98 9.20 2.09 -1.25
CA LEU A 98 10.66 2.05 -1.26
C LEU A 98 11.23 3.45 -1.07
N LEU A 99 12.31 3.54 -0.31
CA LEU A 99 12.99 4.80 0.01
C LEU A 99 14.49 4.70 -0.33
N PRO A 100 15.15 5.80 -0.71
CA PRO A 100 16.60 5.86 -0.75
C PRO A 100 17.21 5.62 0.64
N ASP A 101 18.42 5.07 0.70
CA ASP A 101 19.14 4.88 1.96
C ASP A 101 19.55 6.21 2.59
N ASN A 102 19.92 7.18 1.75
CA ASN A 102 20.28 8.51 2.17
C ASN A 102 19.02 9.39 2.33
N LEU A 103 18.78 9.88 3.54
CA LEU A 103 17.66 10.76 3.86
C LEU A 103 17.61 12.01 2.97
N GLY A 104 18.78 12.57 2.61
CA GLY A 104 18.87 13.76 1.77
C GLY A 104 18.38 13.56 0.33
N GLU A 105 18.14 12.31 -0.09
CA GLU A 105 17.64 11.98 -1.41
C GLU A 105 16.13 11.70 -1.43
N TRP A 106 15.46 11.68 -0.29
CA TRP A 106 14.04 11.30 -0.24
C TRP A 106 13.14 12.27 -0.99
N VAL A 107 13.45 13.57 -0.89
CA VAL A 107 12.74 14.64 -1.57
C VAL A 107 13.73 15.50 -2.33
N GLN A 108 13.42 15.79 -3.58
CA GLN A 108 14.06 16.85 -4.35
C GLN A 108 13.00 17.86 -4.74
N GLN A 109 13.32 19.15 -4.62
CA GLN A 109 12.37 20.22 -4.95
C GLN A 109 13.05 21.35 -5.69
N SER A 110 12.28 22.01 -6.54
CA SER A 110 12.62 23.23 -7.26
C SER A 110 11.38 24.12 -7.36
N GLU A 111 11.48 25.24 -8.07
CA GLU A 111 10.31 26.07 -8.37
C GLU A 111 9.30 25.35 -9.29
N GLN A 112 9.75 24.34 -10.05
CA GLN A 112 8.93 23.65 -11.04
C GLN A 112 8.31 22.35 -10.52
N GLU A 113 8.96 21.69 -9.56
CA GLU A 113 8.57 20.35 -9.15
C GLU A 113 8.92 20.00 -7.70
N LEU A 114 8.13 19.07 -7.15
CA LEU A 114 8.42 18.32 -5.95
C LEU A 114 8.50 16.83 -6.33
N CYS A 115 9.70 16.26 -6.25
CA CYS A 115 9.96 14.86 -6.52
C CYS A 115 10.12 14.09 -5.20
N MET A 116 9.17 13.21 -4.91
CA MET A 116 9.32 12.17 -3.88
C MET A 116 9.98 10.96 -4.53
N ARG A 117 11.22 10.64 -4.14
CA ARG A 117 11.98 9.61 -4.84
C ARG A 117 11.49 8.20 -4.55
N TYR A 118 11.65 7.33 -5.55
CA TYR A 118 11.19 5.94 -5.61
C TYR A 118 9.67 5.77 -5.65
N CYS A 119 9.23 4.52 -5.78
CA CYS A 119 7.83 4.15 -5.95
C CYS A 119 7.36 3.24 -4.83
N SER A 120 6.04 3.20 -4.64
CA SER A 120 5.38 2.17 -3.86
C SER A 120 4.92 1.01 -4.73
N TYR A 121 4.80 -0.17 -4.12
CA TYR A 121 4.36 -1.40 -4.76
C TYR A 121 3.25 -2.04 -3.93
N TRP A 122 2.34 -2.77 -4.56
CA TRP A 122 1.19 -3.34 -3.88
C TRP A 122 1.04 -4.85 -4.12
N LEU A 123 0.44 -5.54 -3.13
CA LEU A 123 0.14 -6.96 -3.21
C LEU A 123 -1.16 -7.26 -2.46
N SER A 124 -2.07 -7.99 -3.09
CA SER A 124 -3.15 -8.67 -2.39
C SER A 124 -2.62 -9.99 -1.82
N LEU A 125 -2.75 -10.18 -0.51
CA LEU A 125 -2.41 -11.44 0.16
C LEU A 125 -3.60 -12.40 0.23
N ARG A 126 -4.76 -11.97 -0.27
CA ARG A 126 -5.98 -12.75 -0.26
C ARG A 126 -5.73 -14.12 -0.90
N PHE A 127 -6.18 -15.18 -0.23
CA PHE A 127 -5.96 -16.58 -0.61
C PHE A 127 -4.51 -17.09 -0.57
N MET A 128 -3.53 -16.30 -0.15
CA MET A 128 -2.18 -16.83 0.12
C MET A 128 -2.27 -17.95 1.16
N PRO A 129 -1.43 -19.01 1.12
CA PRO A 129 -1.56 -20.16 2.00
C PRO A 129 -1.18 -19.86 3.46
N GLU A 130 -1.60 -20.72 4.38
CA GLU A 130 -1.05 -20.71 5.74
C GLU A 130 0.44 -21.07 5.73
N THR A 131 1.12 -20.74 6.81
CA THR A 131 2.56 -20.98 6.96
C THR A 131 2.86 -21.58 8.31
N GLN A 132 3.95 -22.33 8.39
CA GLN A 132 4.52 -22.82 9.65
C GLN A 132 5.52 -21.81 10.27
N ASN A 133 5.76 -20.68 9.61
CA ASN A 133 6.62 -19.63 10.15
C ASN A 133 6.03 -19.07 11.44
N ILE A 134 6.90 -18.75 12.41
CA ILE A 134 6.47 -18.31 13.75
C ILE A 134 6.59 -16.79 13.97
N SER A 135 7.23 -16.05 13.06
CA SER A 135 7.52 -14.62 13.26
C SER A 135 7.31 -13.77 12.01
N THR A 136 7.80 -14.23 10.85
CA THR A 136 7.85 -13.42 9.62
C THR A 136 7.61 -14.30 8.40
N VAL A 137 6.95 -13.76 7.38
CA VAL A 137 6.82 -14.35 6.05
C VAL A 137 7.38 -13.37 5.02
N THR A 138 8.30 -13.82 4.18
CA THR A 138 8.81 -12.99 3.07
C THR A 138 7.84 -13.06 1.91
N VAL A 139 7.08 -11.99 1.69
CA VAL A 139 6.19 -11.87 0.54
C VAL A 139 6.97 -11.37 -0.68
N THR A 140 6.54 -11.80 -1.87
CA THR A 140 7.16 -11.41 -3.14
C THR A 140 6.17 -10.56 -3.93
N ILE A 141 6.49 -9.27 -4.10
CA ILE A 141 5.66 -8.32 -4.84
C ILE A 141 6.24 -8.17 -6.25
N PRO A 142 5.50 -8.47 -7.33
CA PRO A 142 5.98 -8.25 -8.69
C PRO A 142 6.35 -6.79 -8.94
N ARG A 143 7.43 -6.53 -9.68
CA ARG A 143 7.87 -5.16 -10.04
C ARG A 143 6.80 -4.38 -10.83
N ASN A 144 5.94 -5.09 -11.55
CA ASN A 144 4.85 -4.49 -12.32
C ASN A 144 3.66 -4.07 -11.44
N ASN A 145 3.60 -4.49 -10.17
CA ASN A 145 2.59 -4.05 -9.22
C ASN A 145 2.98 -2.71 -8.58
N GLN A 146 3.33 -1.72 -9.38
CA GLN A 146 3.54 -0.36 -8.89
C GLN A 146 2.20 0.23 -8.44
N PHE A 147 2.21 0.91 -7.30
CA PHE A 147 1.04 1.61 -6.76
C PHE A 147 1.04 3.07 -7.24
N THR A 148 0.77 3.24 -8.52
CA THR A 148 0.60 4.53 -9.22
C THR A 148 -0.86 5.00 -9.16
N VAL A 149 -1.10 6.26 -9.54
CA VAL A 149 -2.47 6.81 -9.71
C VAL A 149 -3.32 5.90 -10.60
N ALA A 150 -2.84 5.55 -11.79
CA ALA A 150 -3.56 4.69 -12.73
C ALA A 150 -3.82 3.28 -12.16
N SER A 151 -2.88 2.72 -11.39
CA SER A 151 -3.09 1.43 -10.74
C SER A 151 -4.18 1.49 -9.67
N LEU A 152 -4.23 2.57 -8.87
CA LEU A 152 -5.23 2.78 -7.84
C LEU A 152 -6.61 2.96 -8.47
N GLU A 153 -6.71 3.76 -9.53
CA GLU A 153 -7.94 3.91 -10.32
C GLU A 153 -8.43 2.55 -10.85
N SER A 154 -7.53 1.74 -11.42
CA SER A 154 -7.87 0.40 -11.91
C SER A 154 -8.34 -0.53 -10.80
N ILE A 155 -7.69 -0.54 -9.63
CA ILE A 155 -8.11 -1.33 -8.47
C ILE A 155 -9.51 -0.91 -8.03
N MET A 156 -9.72 0.39 -7.84
CA MET A 156 -10.99 0.92 -7.37
C MET A 156 -12.11 0.64 -8.39
N GLN A 157 -11.87 0.80 -9.70
CA GLN A 157 -12.82 0.42 -10.74
C GLN A 157 -13.18 -1.06 -10.70
N GLY A 158 -12.19 -1.94 -10.50
CA GLY A 158 -12.40 -3.37 -10.29
C GLY A 158 -13.34 -3.63 -9.11
N ILE A 159 -13.08 -3.01 -7.96
CA ILE A 159 -13.94 -3.10 -6.77
C ILE A 159 -15.34 -2.58 -7.11
N GLY A 160 -15.46 -1.48 -7.84
CA GLY A 160 -16.73 -0.95 -8.33
C GLY A 160 -17.54 -1.97 -9.14
N GLN A 161 -16.88 -2.86 -9.88
CA GLN A 161 -17.53 -3.94 -10.64
C GLN A 161 -17.76 -5.23 -9.83
N GLY A 162 -17.37 -5.26 -8.55
CA GLY A 162 -17.44 -6.44 -7.69
C GLY A 162 -16.23 -7.38 -7.81
N VAL A 163 -15.14 -6.92 -8.44
CA VAL A 163 -13.87 -7.66 -8.50
C VAL A 163 -13.00 -7.21 -7.33
N GLN A 164 -12.58 -8.16 -6.50
CA GLN A 164 -11.61 -7.89 -5.43
C GLN A 164 -10.18 -8.06 -5.95
N PRO A 165 -9.24 -7.17 -5.59
CA PRO A 165 -7.84 -7.26 -5.95
C PRO A 165 -7.11 -8.45 -5.31
#